data_AF-A0A369AUA9-F1
#
_entry.id   AF-A0A369AUA9-F1
#
_cell.length_a   1.000
_cell.length_b   1.000
_cell.length_c   1.000
_cell.angle_alpha   90.00
_cell.angle_beta   90.00
_cell.angle_gamma   90.00
#
_symmetry.space_group_name_H-M   'P 1'
#
loop_
_entity.id
_entity.type
_entity.pdbx_description
1 polymer ?
#
loop_
_entity_poly.entity_id
_entity_poly.type
_entity_poly.pdbx_seq_one_letter_code
_entity_poly.pdbx_strand_id
1 'polypeptide(L)'
;MDFLVKLAEGFIGIFNAGGENLVGLITGILPTLIVLLTFVNALIAMIGEDRVTKFARMCTKNIFLRYTIFPLLAVFFLTNPMCYSFGRFLDEKQKPAFYDSAVSLVHPITGLFPHANAGELFVWTGISSGLTTLGLSVMPLAVRYFIVGMIVILLRGIITETITKIMWKNNTTKA
;
A
#
# COMPACT_ATOMS: atom_id res chain seq x y z
N MET A 1 -28.09 36.91 -12.94
CA MET A 1 -28.26 35.72 -13.79
C MET A 1 -26.93 35.10 -14.14
N ASP A 2 -26.00 35.84 -14.73
CA ASP A 2 -24.69 35.32 -15.18
C ASP A 2 -23.83 34.68 -14.07
N PHE A 3 -23.88 35.20 -12.84
CA PHE A 3 -23.21 34.59 -11.69
C PHE A 3 -23.76 33.19 -11.36
N LEU A 4 -25.09 33.04 -11.37
CA LEU A 4 -25.75 31.76 -11.09
C LEU A 4 -25.52 30.76 -12.23
N VAL A 5 -25.47 31.24 -13.48
CA VAL A 5 -25.13 30.41 -14.66
C VAL A 5 -23.69 29.90 -14.56
N LYS A 6 -22.71 30.79 -14.31
CA LYS A 6 -21.30 30.38 -14.13
C LYS A 6 -21.12 29.41 -12.96
N LEU A 7 -21.87 29.59 -11.88
CA LEU A 7 -21.82 28.70 -10.72
C LEU A 7 -22.39 27.32 -11.06
N ALA A 8 -23.50 27.26 -11.80
CA ALA A 8 -24.07 26.00 -12.28
C ALA A 8 -23.17 25.28 -13.31
N GLU A 9 -22.59 26.02 -14.25
CA GLU A 9 -21.61 25.50 -15.22
C GLU A 9 -20.34 24.99 -14.54
N GLY A 10 -19.81 25.74 -13.56
CA GLY A 10 -18.69 25.30 -12.74
C GLY A 10 -19.01 24.06 -11.92
N PHE A 11 -20.21 24.00 -11.32
CA PHE A 11 -20.68 22.84 -10.57
C PHE A 11 -20.73 21.58 -11.44
N ILE A 12 -21.41 21.64 -12.60
CA ILE A 12 -21.47 20.51 -13.55
C ILE A 12 -20.10 20.19 -14.15
N GLY A 13 -19.26 21.20 -14.40
CA GLY A 13 -17.91 21.03 -14.91
C GLY A 13 -17.02 20.15 -14.02
N ILE A 14 -17.16 20.24 -12.69
CA ILE A 14 -16.44 19.37 -11.75
C ILE A 14 -16.85 17.91 -11.91
N PHE A 15 -18.16 17.63 -12.06
CA PHE A 15 -18.64 16.27 -12.28
C PHE A 15 -18.22 15.72 -13.65
N ASN A 16 -18.24 16.54 -14.69
CA ASN A 16 -17.76 16.16 -16.01
C ASN A 16 -16.26 15.81 -15.99
N ALA A 17 -15.44 16.64 -15.36
CA ALA A 17 -14.00 16.37 -15.19
C ALA A 17 -13.74 15.10 -14.37
N GLY A 18 -14.54 14.86 -13.32
CA GLY A 18 -14.50 13.61 -12.55
C GLY A 18 -14.88 12.38 -13.40
N GLY A 19 -15.89 12.52 -14.26
CA GLY A 19 -16.32 11.49 -15.21
C GLY A 19 -15.24 11.16 -16.25
N GLU A 20 -14.63 12.18 -16.86
CA GLU A 20 -13.51 12.01 -17.79
C GLU A 20 -12.32 11.31 -17.12
N ASN A 21 -11.99 11.69 -15.87
CA ASN A 21 -10.94 11.03 -15.11
C ASN A 21 -11.26 9.55 -14.87
N LEU A 22 -12.49 9.22 -14.45
CA LEU A 22 -12.93 7.85 -14.23
C LEU A 22 -12.85 7.02 -15.52
N VAL A 23 -13.33 7.55 -16.64
CA VAL A 23 -13.21 6.87 -17.95
C VAL A 23 -11.74 6.68 -18.32
N GLY A 24 -10.89 7.67 -18.06
CA GLY A 24 -9.44 7.56 -18.23
C GLY A 24 -8.80 6.47 -17.37
N LEU A 25 -9.25 6.29 -16.13
CA LEU A 25 -8.80 5.20 -15.26
C LEU A 25 -9.25 3.83 -15.79
N ILE A 26 -10.52 3.71 -16.20
CA ILE A 26 -11.14 2.48 -16.74
C ILE A 26 -10.46 2.04 -18.05
N THR A 27 -10.14 2.99 -18.92
CA THR A 27 -9.48 2.71 -20.21
C THR A 27 -7.96 2.64 -20.10
N GLY A 28 -7.39 3.23 -19.05
CA GLY A 28 -5.95 3.29 -18.81
C GLY A 28 -5.44 2.18 -17.90
N ILE A 29 -5.29 2.49 -16.61
CA ILE A 29 -4.53 1.63 -15.67
C ILE A 29 -5.36 0.46 -15.11
N LEU A 30 -6.69 0.61 -14.99
CA LEU A 30 -7.55 -0.41 -14.35
C LEU A 30 -7.49 -1.79 -15.03
N PRO A 31 -7.48 -1.93 -16.37
CA PRO A 31 -7.35 -3.24 -17.02
C PRO A 31 -6.04 -3.96 -16.64
N THR A 32 -4.94 -3.21 -16.60
CA THR A 32 -3.62 -3.72 -16.18
C THR A 32 -3.67 -4.22 -14.73
N LEU A 33 -4.36 -3.50 -13.85
CA LEU A 33 -4.55 -3.90 -12.46
C LEU A 33 -5.32 -5.19 -12.30
N ILE A 34 -6.41 -5.37 -13.05
CA ILE A 34 -7.23 -6.59 -13.00
C ILE A 34 -6.41 -7.80 -13.45
N VAL A 35 -5.62 -7.66 -14.53
CA VAL A 35 -4.73 -8.73 -15.00
C VAL A 35 -3.67 -9.06 -13.95
N LEU A 36 -3.05 -8.04 -13.34
CA LEU A 36 -2.05 -8.22 -12.30
C LEU A 36 -2.62 -8.91 -11.06
N LEU A 37 -3.82 -8.51 -10.61
CA LEU A 37 -4.55 -9.17 -9.51
C LEU A 37 -4.82 -10.64 -9.82
N THR A 38 -5.30 -10.92 -11.04
CA THR A 38 -5.58 -12.29 -11.49
C THR A 38 -4.31 -13.14 -11.51
N PHE A 39 -3.22 -12.59 -12.03
CA PHE A 39 -1.91 -13.24 -12.07
C PHE A 39 -1.38 -13.56 -10.67
N VAL A 40 -1.42 -12.59 -9.75
CA VAL A 40 -0.97 -12.77 -8.36
C VAL A 40 -1.80 -13.83 -7.66
N ASN A 41 -3.13 -13.82 -7.81
CA ASN A 41 -4.01 -14.84 -7.23
C ASN A 41 -3.73 -16.25 -7.81
N ALA A 42 -3.49 -16.35 -9.12
CA ALA A 42 -3.11 -17.60 -9.76
C ALA A 42 -1.76 -18.14 -9.22
N LEU A 43 -0.77 -17.25 -9.01
CA LEU A 43 0.50 -17.63 -8.39
C LEU A 43 0.32 -18.17 -6.97
N ILE A 44 -0.48 -17.50 -6.13
CA ILE A 44 -0.77 -17.97 -4.77
C ILE A 44 -1.43 -19.36 -4.82
N ALA A 45 -2.42 -19.55 -5.69
CA ALA A 45 -3.11 -20.82 -5.85
C ALA A 45 -2.16 -21.94 -6.30
N MET A 46 -1.24 -21.67 -7.22
CA MET A 46 -0.23 -22.63 -7.67
C MET A 46 0.80 -22.98 -6.59
N ILE A 47 1.24 -22.00 -5.79
CA ILE A 47 2.18 -22.23 -4.67
C ILE A 47 1.50 -23.00 -3.54
N GLY A 48 0.22 -22.73 -3.31
CA GLY A 48 -0.59 -23.21 -2.20
C GLY A 48 -0.57 -22.24 -1.03
N GLU A 49 -1.76 -21.85 -0.56
CA GLU A 49 -1.95 -20.88 0.53
C GLU A 49 -1.22 -21.28 1.82
N ASP A 50 -1.17 -22.59 2.12
CA ASP A 50 -0.45 -23.12 3.29
C ASP A 50 1.06 -22.87 3.21
N ARG A 51 1.65 -22.97 2.02
CA ARG A 51 3.08 -22.74 1.82
C ARG A 51 3.41 -21.26 1.94
N VAL A 52 2.59 -20.40 1.33
CA VAL A 52 2.70 -18.93 1.47
C VAL A 52 2.58 -18.53 2.93
N THR A 53 1.61 -19.10 3.64
CA THR A 53 1.38 -18.85 5.08
C THR A 53 2.56 -19.32 5.94
N LYS A 54 3.09 -20.52 5.69
CA LYS A 54 4.28 -21.04 6.41
C LYS A 54 5.51 -20.17 6.17
N PHE A 55 5.73 -19.75 4.92
CA PHE A 55 6.82 -18.85 4.57
C PHE A 55 6.69 -17.50 5.26
N ALA A 56 5.49 -16.91 5.25
CA ALA A 56 5.20 -15.67 5.95
C ALA A 56 5.48 -15.80 7.47
N ARG A 57 5.05 -16.89 8.11
CA ARG A 57 5.39 -17.18 9.52
C ARG A 57 6.89 -17.34 9.79
N MET A 58 7.67 -17.79 8.81
CA MET A 58 9.12 -17.88 8.98
C MET A 58 9.75 -16.49 9.01
N CYS A 59 9.26 -15.57 8.17
CA CYS A 59 9.74 -14.18 8.13
C CYS A 59 9.49 -13.42 9.45
N THR A 60 8.54 -13.85 10.28
CA THR A 60 8.26 -13.17 11.57
C THR A 60 9.34 -13.41 12.63
N LYS A 61 10.24 -14.38 12.45
CA LYS A 61 11.27 -14.73 13.45
C LYS A 61 12.45 -13.76 13.51
N ASN A 62 12.77 -13.09 12.40
CA ASN A 62 13.88 -12.14 12.30
C ASN A 62 13.31 -10.72 12.17
N ILE A 63 13.79 -9.78 12.98
CA ILE A 63 13.31 -8.39 13.00
C ILE A 63 13.40 -7.71 11.62
N PHE A 64 14.47 -7.96 10.85
CA PHE A 64 14.62 -7.39 9.52
C PHE A 64 13.57 -7.95 8.56
N LEU A 65 13.40 -9.27 8.54
CA LEU A 65 12.39 -9.92 7.69
C LEU A 65 10.96 -9.55 8.11
N ARG A 66 10.71 -9.41 9.41
CA ARG A 66 9.42 -9.06 9.99
C ARG A 66 8.94 -7.66 9.58
N TYR A 67 9.85 -6.71 9.36
CA TYR A 67 9.50 -5.33 9.03
C TYR A 67 9.89 -4.89 7.62
N THR A 68 10.37 -5.82 6.78
CA THR A 68 10.60 -5.57 5.34
C THR A 68 9.88 -6.57 4.47
N ILE A 69 10.33 -7.83 4.48
CA ILE A 69 9.79 -8.88 3.60
C ILE A 69 8.37 -9.24 4.00
N PHE A 70 8.08 -9.39 5.29
CA PHE A 70 6.75 -9.81 5.74
C PHE A 70 5.64 -8.78 5.39
N PRO A 71 5.80 -7.46 5.62
CA PRO A 71 4.88 -6.44 5.13
C PRO A 71 4.80 -6.39 3.60
N LEU A 72 5.94 -6.55 2.91
CA LEU A 72 5.98 -6.58 1.45
C LEU A 72 5.12 -7.71 0.88
N LEU A 73 5.27 -8.93 1.40
CA LEU A 73 4.45 -10.07 0.98
C LEU A 73 2.98 -9.81 1.31
N ALA A 74 2.68 -9.32 2.52
CA ALA A 74 1.30 -9.05 2.93
C ALA A 74 0.62 -8.04 1.99
N VAL A 75 1.28 -6.92 1.72
CA VAL A 75 0.74 -5.83 0.88
C VAL A 75 0.67 -6.25 -0.58
N PHE A 76 1.69 -6.94 -1.10
CA PHE A 76 1.73 -7.36 -2.50
C PHE A 76 0.68 -8.42 -2.83
N PHE A 77 0.46 -9.40 -1.93
CA PHE A 77 -0.45 -10.52 -2.18
C PHE A 77 -1.89 -10.27 -1.75
N LEU A 78 -2.10 -9.63 -0.58
CA LEU A 78 -3.45 -9.41 -0.06
C LEU A 78 -4.01 -8.02 -0.34
N THR A 79 -3.17 -7.05 -0.71
CA THR A 79 -3.58 -5.66 -0.96
C THR A 79 -4.18 -4.95 0.28
N ASN A 80 -4.31 -3.64 0.24
CA ASN A 80 -5.04 -2.88 1.26
C ASN A 80 -6.57 -3.12 1.11
N PRO A 81 -7.35 -3.39 2.19
CA PRO A 81 -6.97 -3.52 3.60
C PRO A 81 -6.66 -4.95 4.07
N MET A 82 -6.80 -5.96 3.22
CA MET A 82 -6.68 -7.37 3.65
C MET A 82 -5.26 -7.74 4.11
N CYS A 83 -4.23 -7.01 3.69
CA CYS A 83 -2.85 -7.18 4.13
C CYS A 83 -2.68 -7.13 5.66
N TYR A 84 -3.52 -6.39 6.38
CA TYR A 84 -3.43 -6.30 7.84
C TYR A 84 -3.79 -7.61 8.55
N SER A 85 -4.50 -8.52 7.88
CA SER A 85 -4.84 -9.85 8.43
C SER A 85 -3.60 -10.72 8.72
N PHE A 86 -2.45 -10.43 8.09
CA PHE A 86 -1.18 -11.09 8.39
C PHE A 86 -0.71 -10.84 9.83
N GLY A 87 -1.21 -9.80 10.49
CA GLY A 87 -0.96 -9.55 11.92
C GLY A 87 -1.34 -10.73 12.82
N ARG A 88 -2.23 -11.63 12.38
CA ARG A 88 -2.59 -12.86 13.11
C ARG A 88 -1.42 -13.84 13.30
N PHE A 89 -0.34 -13.70 12.53
CA PHE A 89 0.85 -14.56 12.59
C PHE A 89 1.96 -14.01 13.50
N LEU A 90 1.72 -12.88 14.14
CA LEU A 90 2.66 -12.18 15.01
C LEU A 90 2.20 -12.24 16.47
N ASP A 91 3.18 -12.16 17.38
CA ASP A 91 2.89 -11.98 18.79
C ASP A 91 2.19 -10.63 19.02
N GLU A 92 1.36 -10.53 20.06
CA GLU A 92 0.56 -9.32 20.33
C GLU A 92 1.39 -8.03 20.36
N LYS A 93 2.58 -8.10 20.96
CA LYS A 93 3.51 -6.97 21.10
C LYS A 93 4.12 -6.51 19.78
N GLN A 94 4.03 -7.32 18.72
CA GLN A 94 4.63 -7.06 17.40
C GLN A 94 3.59 -6.54 16.40
N LYS A 95 2.29 -6.74 16.66
CA LYS A 95 1.20 -6.33 15.77
C LYS A 95 1.17 -4.82 15.50
N PRO A 96 1.37 -3.91 16.49
CA PRO A 96 1.39 -2.47 16.22
C PRO A 96 2.50 -2.07 15.25
N ALA A 97 3.69 -2.64 15.42
CA ALA A 97 4.83 -2.40 14.56
C ALA A 97 4.63 -2.95 13.15
N PHE A 98 4.02 -4.13 13.02
CA PHE A 98 3.66 -4.67 11.72
C PHE A 98 2.62 -3.82 11.01
N TYR A 99 1.57 -3.38 11.71
CA TYR A 99 0.56 -2.49 11.15
C TYR A 99 1.22 -1.22 10.62
N ASP A 100 2.10 -0.60 11.42
CA ASP A 100 2.84 0.60 11.05
C ASP A 100 3.72 0.39 9.80
N SER A 101 4.47 -0.72 9.73
CA SER A 101 5.24 -1.07 8.53
C SER A 101 4.34 -1.34 7.31
N ALA A 102 3.23 -2.07 7.47
CA ALA A 102 2.34 -2.44 6.36
C ALA A 102 1.61 -1.22 5.80
N VAL A 103 0.97 -0.41 6.67
CA VAL A 103 0.26 0.81 6.26
C VAL A 103 1.22 1.85 5.68
N SER A 104 2.49 1.86 6.10
CA SER A 104 3.48 2.74 5.47
C SER A 104 3.91 2.25 4.08
N LEU A 105 3.82 0.95 3.80
CA LEU A 105 4.24 0.35 2.52
C LEU A 105 3.18 0.45 1.42
N VAL A 106 1.89 0.58 1.77
CA VAL A 106 0.79 0.62 0.78
C VAL A 106 0.88 1.79 -0.21
N HIS A 107 1.67 2.84 0.07
CA HIS A 107 1.90 3.94 -0.88
C HIS A 107 3.21 3.81 -1.67
N PRO A 108 4.38 3.53 -1.06
CA PRO A 108 5.62 3.34 -1.84
C PRO A 108 5.55 2.21 -2.87
N ILE A 109 4.77 1.17 -2.59
CA ILE A 109 4.63 0.02 -3.49
C ILE A 109 3.78 0.32 -4.73
N THR A 110 2.84 1.28 -4.67
CA THR A 110 1.85 1.50 -5.74
C THR A 110 2.47 2.06 -7.01
N GLY A 111 3.60 2.74 -6.92
CA GLY A 111 4.31 3.22 -8.09
C GLY A 111 4.81 2.09 -9.01
N LEU A 112 5.10 0.91 -8.44
CA LEU A 112 5.52 -0.27 -9.18
C LEU A 112 4.38 -1.29 -9.34
N PHE A 113 3.56 -1.43 -8.30
CA PHE A 113 2.51 -2.44 -8.19
C PHE A 113 1.21 -1.78 -7.75
N PRO A 114 0.51 -1.10 -8.67
CA PRO A 114 -0.64 -0.27 -8.32
C PRO A 114 -1.84 -1.07 -7.80
N HIS A 115 -1.84 -2.41 -7.95
CA HIS A 115 -2.88 -3.29 -7.42
C HIS A 115 -2.84 -3.40 -5.88
N ALA A 116 -1.67 -3.20 -5.29
CA ALA A 116 -1.44 -3.37 -3.87
C ALA A 116 -2.28 -2.39 -3.01
N ASN A 117 -2.65 -1.23 -3.57
CA ASN A 117 -3.53 -0.26 -2.92
C ASN A 117 -4.33 0.55 -3.96
N ALA A 118 -5.12 -0.17 -4.76
CA ALA A 118 -5.87 0.42 -5.86
C ALA A 118 -6.85 1.53 -5.39
N GLY A 119 -7.41 1.40 -4.19
CA GLY A 119 -8.35 2.38 -3.61
C GLY A 119 -7.72 3.76 -3.35
N GLU A 120 -6.40 3.82 -3.19
CA GLU A 120 -5.67 5.08 -2.95
C GLU A 120 -4.65 5.37 -4.05
N LEU A 121 -4.87 4.81 -5.26
CA LEU A 121 -4.01 5.02 -6.41
C LEU A 121 -3.85 6.50 -6.77
N PHE A 122 -4.86 7.32 -6.45
CA PHE A 122 -4.86 8.76 -6.65
C PHE A 122 -3.66 9.46 -5.99
N VAL A 123 -3.13 8.91 -4.89
CA VAL A 123 -1.96 9.45 -4.19
C VAL A 123 -0.72 9.35 -5.08
N TRP A 124 -0.48 8.17 -5.68
CA TRP A 124 0.63 7.97 -6.60
C TRP A 124 0.46 8.79 -7.87
N THR A 125 -0.73 8.77 -8.48
CA THR A 125 -0.98 9.52 -9.72
C THR A 125 -0.86 11.02 -9.51
N GLY A 126 -1.21 11.52 -8.32
CA GLY A 126 -0.98 12.90 -7.93
C GLY A 126 0.50 13.26 -7.92
N ILE A 127 1.34 12.44 -7.28
CA ILE A 127 2.80 12.62 -7.22
C ILE A 127 3.43 12.52 -8.61
N SER A 128 3.02 11.55 -9.43
CA SER A 128 3.64 11.29 -10.74
C SER A 128 3.13 12.22 -11.85
N SER A 129 2.02 12.95 -11.63
CA SER A 129 1.34 13.77 -12.64
C SER A 129 2.27 14.74 -13.36
N GLY A 130 3.17 15.41 -12.65
CA GLY A 130 4.12 16.36 -13.24
C GLY A 130 5.07 15.71 -14.26
N LEU A 131 5.52 14.48 -14.01
CA LEU A 131 6.35 13.73 -14.96
C LEU A 131 5.54 13.30 -16.18
N THR A 132 4.31 12.84 -15.95
CA THR A 132 3.39 12.45 -17.03
C THR A 132 3.09 13.63 -17.97
N THR A 133 2.84 14.83 -17.43
CA THR A 133 2.61 16.05 -18.23
C THR A 133 3.81 16.42 -19.09
N LEU A 134 5.04 16.18 -18.60
CA LEU A 134 6.28 16.40 -19.35
C LEU A 134 6.59 15.27 -20.35
N GLY A 135 5.75 14.23 -20.43
CA GLY A 135 6.00 13.05 -21.27
C GLY A 135 7.18 12.19 -20.80
N LEU A 136 7.59 12.33 -19.53
CA LEU A 136 8.72 11.61 -18.95
C LEU A 136 8.27 10.30 -18.30
N SER A 137 9.18 9.32 -18.28
CA SER A 137 8.93 8.06 -17.58
C SER A 137 8.80 8.28 -16.07
N VAL A 138 7.75 7.71 -15.49
CA VAL A 138 7.52 7.70 -14.03
C VAL A 138 8.31 6.61 -13.31
N MET A 139 8.92 5.67 -14.05
CA MET A 139 9.61 4.50 -13.48
C MET A 139 10.79 4.85 -12.57
N PRO A 140 11.68 5.82 -12.91
CA PRO A 140 12.77 6.20 -12.01
C PRO A 140 12.26 6.72 -10.66
N LEU A 141 11.13 7.45 -10.66
CA LEU A 141 10.49 7.91 -9.43
C LEU A 141 9.89 6.74 -8.65
N ALA A 142 9.18 5.83 -9.32
CA ALA A 142 8.56 4.67 -8.70
C ALA A 142 9.59 3.76 -8.01
N VAL A 143 10.72 3.48 -8.68
CA VAL A 143 11.80 2.66 -8.10
C VAL A 143 12.43 3.33 -6.88
N ARG A 144 12.73 4.63 -6.95
CA ARG A 144 13.28 5.39 -5.80
C ARG A 144 12.29 5.42 -4.64
N TYR A 145 11.02 5.67 -4.94
CA TYR A 145 9.97 5.72 -3.94
C TYR A 145 9.83 4.38 -3.22
N PHE A 146 9.83 3.27 -3.98
CA PHE A 146 9.82 1.92 -3.43
C PHE A 146 11.04 1.63 -2.54
N ILE A 147 12.25 1.92 -3.00
CA ILE A 147 13.49 1.67 -2.23
C ILE A 147 13.47 2.46 -0.91
N VAL A 148 13.14 3.75 -0.97
CA VAL A 148 13.02 4.58 0.24
C VAL A 148 11.92 4.04 1.14
N GLY A 149 10.78 3.64 0.57
CA GLY A 149 9.70 2.99 1.30
C GLY A 149 10.17 1.77 2.08
N MET A 150 10.91 0.86 1.45
CA MET A 150 11.45 -0.34 2.09
C MET A 150 12.38 -0.02 3.27
N ILE A 151 13.19 1.04 3.15
CA ILE A 151 14.06 1.52 4.25
C ILE A 151 13.21 2.11 5.37
N VAL A 152 12.23 2.96 5.04
CA VAL A 152 11.38 3.63 6.02
C VAL A 152 10.55 2.63 6.82
N ILE A 153 9.95 1.62 6.18
CA ILE A 153 9.12 0.64 6.89
C ILE A 153 9.92 -0.22 7.86
N LEU A 154 11.20 -0.48 7.57
CA LEU A 154 12.11 -1.18 8.47
C LEU A 154 12.37 -0.34 9.72
N LEU A 155 12.74 0.92 9.53
CA LEU A 155 12.99 1.85 10.64
C LEU A 155 11.74 2.02 11.50
N ARG A 156 10.58 2.26 10.86
CA ARG A 156 9.28 2.38 11.54
C ARG A 156 8.93 1.13 12.33
N GLY A 157 9.05 -0.06 11.74
CA GLY A 157 8.78 -1.32 12.43
C GLY A 157 9.65 -1.52 13.68
N ILE A 158 10.96 -1.26 13.58
CA ILE A 158 11.88 -1.38 14.73
C ILE A 158 11.55 -0.36 15.82
N ILE A 159 11.34 0.91 15.46
CA ILE A 159 11.03 1.99 16.40
C ILE A 159 9.69 1.72 17.08
N THR A 160 8.66 1.38 16.31
CA THR A 160 7.31 1.13 16.84
C THR A 160 7.28 -0.12 17.73
N GLU A 161 8.02 -1.18 17.41
CA GLU A 161 8.13 -2.35 18.32
C GLU A 161 8.82 -1.95 19.64
N THR A 162 9.86 -1.12 19.55
CA THR A 162 10.59 -0.64 20.74
C THR A 162 9.69 0.19 21.65
N ILE A 163 8.98 1.16 21.08
CA ILE A 163 8.00 1.98 21.81
C ILE A 163 6.92 1.09 22.43
N THR A 164 6.36 0.17 21.65
CA THR A 164 5.31 -0.76 22.12
C THR A 164 5.80 -1.59 23.32
N LYS A 165 7.02 -2.12 23.28
CA LYS A 165 7.61 -2.89 24.39
C LYS A 165 7.75 -2.05 25.66
N ILE A 166 8.19 -0.80 25.53
CA ILE A 166 8.33 0.13 26.67
C ILE A 166 6.96 0.42 27.29
N MET A 167 5.97 0.75 26.47
CA MET A 167 4.60 1.04 26.93
C MET A 167 3.97 -0.19 27.62
N TRP A 168 4.19 -1.39 27.07
CA TRP A 168 3.65 -2.61 27.64
C TRP A 168 4.24 -2.93 29.02
N LYS A 169 5.56 -2.73 29.19
CA LYS A 169 6.23 -2.94 30.47
C LYS A 169 5.63 -2.05 31.57
N ASN A 170 5.29 -0.82 31.24
CA ASN A 170 4.71 0.15 32.18
C ASN A 170 3.27 -0.19 32.61
N ASN A 171 2.54 -0.97 31.82
CA ASN A 171 1.20 -1.44 32.19
C ASN A 171 1.24 -2.65 33.13
N THR A 172 2.23 -3.54 32.98
CA THR A 172 2.41 -4.68 33.90
C THR A 172 2.90 -4.30 35.28
N THR A 173 3.55 -3.14 35.45
CA THR A 173 3.98 -2.62 36.77
C THR A 173 2.87 -1.86 37.51
N LYS A 174 1.73 -1.60 36.87
CA LYS A 174 0.60 -0.84 37.42
C LYS A 174 -0.59 -1.73 37.80
N ALA A 175 -0.48 -3.04 37.61
CA ALA A 175 -1.44 -4.06 38.02
C ALA A 175 -0.84 -4.90 39.15
#